data_AF-J2JUE8-F1
#
_entry.id   AF-J2JUE8-F1
#
_cell.length_a   1.000
_cell.length_b   1.000
_cell.length_c   1.000
_cell.angle_alpha   90.00
_cell.angle_beta   90.00
_cell.angle_gamma   90.00
#
_symmetry.space_group_name_H-M   'P 1'
#
loop_
_entity.id
_entity.type
_entity.pdbx_description
1 polymer ?
#
loop_
_entity_poly.entity_id
_entity_poly.type
_entity_poly.pdbx_seq_one_letter_code
_entity_poly.pdbx_strand_id
1 'polypeptide(L)'
;MKIFKSIVLSIFLLSTFSCNKKEHIITEQKNEDIVNSENNRFIPNDSINTLLKNALQKGDTLSYNKAYHYFAIYHYKKEFLYYSMTMANKYQYGKAYFDTHYFLRFLNHENGLETNTNLIDYYLLRAYEVGNKDAKEVVNEKYLNKGLKVPTSESVLEK
;
A
#
# COMPACT_ATOMS: atom_id res chain seq x y z
N MET A 1 11.07 32.24 53.13
CA MET A 1 10.81 32.64 51.73
C MET A 1 12.06 32.40 50.86
N LYS A 2 12.38 31.13 50.55
CA LYS A 2 13.52 30.75 49.69
C LYS A 2 13.18 29.56 48.76
N ILE A 3 11.90 29.23 48.63
CA ILE A 3 11.43 28.09 47.81
C ILE A 3 11.15 28.55 46.36
N PHE A 4 10.90 29.85 46.16
CA PHE A 4 10.63 30.46 44.85
C PHE A 4 11.86 30.67 43.96
N LYS A 5 13.10 30.51 44.47
CA LYS A 5 14.32 30.62 43.65
C LYS A 5 14.72 29.32 42.95
N SER A 6 14.16 28.17 43.34
CA SER A 6 14.53 26.86 42.76
C SER A 6 13.65 26.45 41.58
N ILE A 7 12.51 27.11 41.36
CA ILE A 7 11.57 26.80 40.26
C ILE A 7 11.95 27.53 38.97
N VAL A 8 12.62 28.69 39.07
CA VAL A 8 13.02 29.51 37.90
C VAL A 8 14.23 28.92 37.17
N LEU A 9 15.06 28.11 37.84
CA LEU A 9 16.23 27.47 37.21
C LEU A 9 15.86 26.19 36.41
N SER A 10 14.69 25.62 36.65
CA SER A 10 14.24 24.38 35.98
C SER A 10 13.48 24.62 34.67
N ILE A 11 13.14 25.88 34.34
CA ILE A 11 12.35 26.24 33.14
C ILE A 11 13.24 26.65 31.96
N PHE A 12 14.54 26.91 32.19
CA PHE A 12 15.47 27.38 31.15
C PHE A 12 16.29 26.28 30.46
N LEU A 13 16.06 25.01 30.79
CA LEU A 13 16.79 23.86 30.21
C LEU A 13 16.00 23.09 29.13
N LEU A 14 14.87 23.62 28.67
CA LEU A 14 14.02 23.01 27.63
C LEU A 14 14.09 23.71 26.26
N SER A 15 15.01 24.64 26.04
CA SER A 15 15.01 25.51 24.86
C SER A 15 16.30 25.49 24.04
N THR A 16 16.95 24.33 23.84
CA THR A 16 17.96 24.17 22.77
C THR A 16 17.98 22.78 22.10
N PHE A 17 16.82 22.17 21.84
CA PHE A 17 16.72 21.34 20.63
C PHE A 17 16.53 22.27 19.43
N SER A 18 17.61 22.97 19.06
CA SER A 18 17.76 23.54 17.73
C SER A 18 17.84 22.34 16.78
N CYS A 19 16.67 21.90 16.33
CA CYS A 19 16.56 21.08 15.15
C CYS A 19 17.04 21.97 14.01
N ASN A 20 18.33 21.87 13.66
CA ASN A 20 18.78 22.22 12.33
C ASN A 20 17.94 21.33 11.41
N LYS A 21 16.80 21.86 10.93
CA LYS A 21 16.34 21.48 9.61
C LYS A 21 17.54 21.79 8.74
N LYS A 22 18.32 20.75 8.43
CA LYS A 22 19.00 20.72 7.15
C LYS A 22 17.88 21.04 6.19
N GLU A 23 17.90 22.27 5.70
CA GLU A 23 17.29 22.59 4.45
C GLU A 23 17.86 21.51 3.54
N HIS A 24 17.03 20.49 3.29
CA HIS A 24 17.26 19.62 2.18
C HIS A 24 17.10 20.60 1.05
N ILE A 25 18.23 21.19 0.63
CA ILE A 25 18.39 21.68 -0.71
C ILE A 25 17.94 20.46 -1.49
N ILE A 26 16.69 20.51 -1.96
CA ILE A 26 16.24 19.68 -3.05
C ILE A 26 17.15 20.19 -4.16
N THR A 27 18.35 19.60 -4.23
CA THR A 27 19.09 19.59 -5.47
C THR A 27 18.08 18.99 -6.40
N GLU A 28 17.56 19.78 -7.33
CA GLU A 28 16.69 19.34 -8.39
C GLU A 28 17.43 18.19 -9.08
N GLN A 29 17.19 16.99 -8.58
CA GLN A 29 17.64 15.77 -9.17
C GLN A 29 16.77 15.72 -10.41
N LYS A 30 17.39 16.09 -11.53
CA LYS A 30 16.81 16.17 -12.87
C LYS A 30 15.79 15.03 -13.00
N ASN A 31 14.51 15.36 -12.81
CA ASN A 31 13.44 14.38 -12.87
C ASN A 31 13.37 14.02 -14.34
N GLU A 32 13.93 12.87 -14.71
CA GLU A 32 13.49 12.21 -15.94
C GLU A 32 11.97 12.04 -15.82
N ASP A 33 11.26 12.54 -16.82
CA ASP A 33 9.80 12.60 -16.80
C ASP A 33 9.24 11.20 -16.55
N ILE A 34 8.57 11.04 -15.40
CA ILE A 34 7.93 9.80 -14.96
C ILE A 34 6.76 9.40 -15.89
N VAL A 35 6.32 10.33 -16.73
CA VAL A 35 5.29 10.12 -17.75
C VAL A 35 5.92 10.41 -19.11
N ASN A 36 5.88 9.43 -20.01
CA ASN A 36 6.28 9.65 -21.39
C ASN A 36 5.22 10.51 -22.09
N SER A 37 5.64 11.69 -22.54
CA SER A 37 4.78 12.70 -23.19
C SER A 37 4.22 12.26 -24.55
N GLU A 38 4.82 11.26 -25.19
CA GLU A 38 4.39 10.76 -26.50
C GLU A 38 3.23 9.76 -26.41
N ASN A 39 3.06 9.07 -25.27
CA ASN A 39 2.10 7.96 -25.17
C ASN A 39 1.30 7.88 -23.86
N ASN A 40 1.40 8.88 -22.97
CA ASN A 40 0.77 8.88 -21.65
C ASN A 40 0.99 7.55 -20.91
N ARG A 41 2.20 6.99 -20.95
CA ARG A 41 2.56 5.82 -20.14
C ARG A 41 3.43 6.23 -18.98
N PHE A 42 3.15 5.64 -17.82
CA PHE A 42 4.04 5.67 -16.68
C PHE A 42 5.32 4.91 -16.98
N ILE A 43 6.45 5.59 -16.85
CA ILE A 43 7.76 4.98 -16.91
C ILE A 43 8.37 5.13 -15.51
N PRO A 44 8.46 4.04 -14.73
CA PRO A 44 9.16 4.07 -13.45
C PRO A 44 10.61 4.50 -13.65
N ASN A 45 11.02 5.57 -12.98
CA ASN A 45 12.44 5.94 -12.92
C ASN A 45 13.24 4.95 -12.05
N ASP A 46 14.56 5.11 -11.99
CA ASP A 46 15.46 4.23 -11.24
C ASP A 46 15.11 4.07 -9.76
N SER A 47 14.60 5.12 -9.13
CA SER A 47 14.15 5.08 -7.73
C SER A 47 12.93 4.18 -7.58
N ILE A 48 11.92 4.33 -8.44
CA ILE A 48 10.72 3.49 -8.44
C ILE A 48 11.10 2.05 -8.80
N ASN A 49 11.96 1.83 -9.78
CA ASN A 49 12.47 0.50 -10.15
C ASN A 49 13.19 -0.19 -8.98
N THR A 50 13.95 0.56 -8.19
CA THR A 50 14.61 0.03 -6.98
C THR A 50 13.59 -0.42 -5.93
N LEU A 51 12.53 0.37 -5.71
CA LEU A 51 11.43 0.00 -4.81
C LEU A 51 10.73 -1.28 -5.29
N LEU A 52 10.38 -1.34 -6.58
CA LEU A 52 9.73 -2.50 -7.19
C LEU A 52 10.62 -3.74 -7.07
N LYS A 53 11.92 -3.62 -7.34
CA LYS A 53 12.89 -4.71 -7.20
C LYS A 53 12.97 -5.23 -5.77
N ASN A 54 13.05 -4.34 -4.78
CA ASN A 54 13.10 -4.75 -3.38
C ASN A 54 11.80 -5.45 -2.95
N ALA A 55 10.64 -4.95 -3.36
CA ALA A 55 9.37 -5.63 -3.13
C ALA A 55 9.39 -7.04 -3.73
N LEU A 56 9.66 -7.16 -5.04
CA LEU A 56 9.59 -8.43 -5.76
C LEU A 56 10.63 -9.47 -5.30
N GLN A 57 11.86 -9.04 -4.97
CA GLN A 57 12.96 -9.94 -4.65
C GLN A 57 13.06 -10.28 -3.16
N LYS A 58 12.67 -9.35 -2.28
CA LYS A 58 12.89 -9.47 -0.83
C LYS A 58 11.59 -9.46 -0.02
N GLY A 59 10.44 -9.23 -0.65
CA GLY A 59 9.18 -9.07 0.08
C GLY A 59 9.13 -7.79 0.91
N ASP A 60 9.90 -6.76 0.53
CA ASP A 60 9.95 -5.50 1.27
C ASP A 60 8.61 -4.74 1.14
N THR A 61 7.83 -4.80 2.21
CA THR A 61 6.49 -4.19 2.28
C THR A 61 6.54 -2.67 2.31
N LEU A 62 7.62 -2.06 2.82
CA LEU A 62 7.79 -0.61 2.79
C LEU A 62 8.09 -0.14 1.37
N SER A 63 8.96 -0.86 0.66
CA SER A 63 9.25 -0.59 -0.75
C SER A 63 7.99 -0.78 -1.62
N TYR A 64 7.22 -1.83 -1.36
CA TYR A 64 5.91 -2.04 -2.00
C TYR A 64 4.97 -0.86 -1.80
N ASN A 65 4.77 -0.40 -0.56
CA ASN A 65 3.86 0.70 -0.26
C ASN A 65 4.30 2.01 -0.93
N LYS A 66 5.60 2.32 -0.89
CA LYS A 66 6.15 3.50 -1.58
C LYS A 66 5.94 3.42 -3.09
N ALA A 67 6.22 2.27 -3.70
CA ALA A 67 5.98 2.07 -5.12
C ALA A 67 4.49 2.24 -5.47
N TYR A 68 3.59 1.62 -4.70
CA TYR A 68 2.14 1.77 -4.88
C TYR A 68 1.71 3.25 -4.86
N HIS A 69 2.26 4.06 -3.94
CA HIS A 69 1.96 5.49 -3.88
C HIS A 69 2.34 6.25 -5.15
N TYR A 70 3.47 5.92 -5.80
CA TYR A 70 3.82 6.53 -7.08
C TYR A 70 2.79 6.19 -8.16
N PHE A 71 2.48 4.91 -8.37
CA PHE A 71 1.47 4.50 -9.36
C PHE A 71 0.09 5.12 -9.05
N ALA A 72 -0.23 5.32 -7.77
CA ALA A 72 -1.45 6.01 -7.34
C ALA A 72 -1.49 7.49 -7.73
N ILE A 73 -0.40 8.23 -7.49
CA ILE A 73 -0.30 9.66 -7.80
C ILE A 73 -0.38 9.91 -9.30
N TYR A 74 0.22 9.03 -10.10
CA TYR A 74 0.21 9.17 -11.56
C TYR A 74 -1.00 8.55 -12.24
N HIS A 75 -1.99 8.05 -11.50
CA HIS A 75 -3.21 7.42 -12.03
C HIS A 75 -3.02 6.08 -12.78
N TYR A 76 -1.90 5.39 -12.57
CA TYR A 76 -1.59 4.08 -13.16
C TYR A 76 -1.76 2.93 -12.15
N LYS A 77 -2.80 3.01 -11.32
CA LYS A 77 -3.02 2.00 -10.26
C LYS A 77 -3.26 0.60 -10.83
N LYS A 78 -3.88 0.48 -12.01
CA LYS A 78 -4.26 -0.81 -12.62
C LYS A 78 -3.03 -1.61 -13.03
N GLU A 79 -2.01 -0.91 -13.50
CA GLU A 79 -0.71 -1.42 -13.92
C GLU A 79 0.07 -2.02 -12.74
N PHE A 80 -0.35 -1.74 -11.50
CA PHE A 80 0.26 -2.28 -10.30
C PHE A 80 -0.18 -3.71 -9.96
N LEU A 81 -1.13 -4.28 -10.71
CA LEU A 81 -1.69 -5.60 -10.44
C LEU A 81 -0.61 -6.70 -10.32
N TYR A 82 0.35 -6.74 -11.25
CA TYR A 82 1.45 -7.72 -11.24
C TYR A 82 2.23 -7.72 -9.91
N TYR A 83 2.57 -6.53 -9.41
CA TYR A 83 3.33 -6.40 -8.16
C TYR A 83 2.49 -6.83 -6.96
N SER A 84 1.20 -6.46 -6.93
CA SER A 84 0.29 -6.89 -5.87
C SER A 84 0.11 -8.41 -5.84
N MET A 85 -0.12 -9.05 -6.99
CA MET A 85 -0.27 -10.51 -7.08
C MET A 85 1.00 -11.23 -6.61
N THR A 86 2.17 -10.73 -7.03
CA THR A 86 3.44 -11.32 -6.62
C THR A 86 3.65 -11.21 -5.11
N MET A 87 3.37 -10.04 -4.53
CA MET A 87 3.52 -9.82 -3.09
C MET A 87 2.51 -10.61 -2.26
N ALA A 88 1.28 -10.74 -2.75
CA ALA A 88 0.24 -11.55 -2.16
C ALA A 88 0.67 -13.03 -2.14
N ASN A 89 0.98 -13.59 -3.31
CA ASN A 89 1.19 -15.03 -3.44
C ASN A 89 2.55 -15.49 -2.91
N LYS A 90 3.63 -14.75 -3.18
CA LYS A 90 4.99 -15.16 -2.80
C LYS A 90 5.31 -14.86 -1.34
N TYR A 91 4.86 -13.72 -0.83
CA TYR A 91 5.23 -13.24 0.50
C TYR A 91 4.05 -13.20 1.50
N GLN A 92 2.87 -13.66 1.08
CA GLN A 92 1.67 -13.71 1.92
C GLN A 92 1.31 -12.35 2.53
N TYR A 93 1.63 -11.25 1.82
CA TYR A 93 1.42 -9.92 2.36
C TYR A 93 -0.05 -9.52 2.29
N GLY A 94 -0.70 -9.38 3.45
CA GLY A 94 -2.14 -9.13 3.54
C GLY A 94 -2.64 -7.89 2.81
N LYS A 95 -1.88 -6.79 2.80
CA LYS A 95 -2.23 -5.60 2.00
C LYS A 95 -2.20 -5.91 0.51
N ALA A 96 -1.22 -6.67 0.04
CA ALA A 96 -1.12 -7.04 -1.35
C ALA A 96 -2.27 -7.96 -1.78
N TYR A 97 -2.71 -8.89 -0.92
CA TYR A 97 -3.93 -9.67 -1.15
C TYR A 97 -5.15 -8.74 -1.37
N PHE A 98 -5.34 -7.74 -0.50
CA PHE A 98 -6.45 -6.78 -0.63
C PHE A 98 -6.33 -5.89 -1.87
N ASP A 99 -5.13 -5.38 -2.17
CA ASP A 99 -4.87 -4.57 -3.36
C ASP A 99 -5.18 -5.38 -4.64
N THR A 100 -4.78 -6.66 -4.69
CA THR A 100 -5.10 -7.55 -5.82
C THR A 100 -6.60 -7.75 -5.97
N HIS A 101 -7.34 -8.00 -4.88
CA HIS A 101 -8.80 -8.06 -4.91
C HIS A 101 -9.41 -6.79 -5.52
N TYR A 102 -8.96 -5.62 -5.05
CA TYR A 102 -9.44 -4.33 -5.52
C TYR A 102 -9.19 -4.14 -7.02
N PHE A 103 -7.99 -4.44 -7.49
CA PHE A 103 -7.63 -4.29 -8.91
C PHE A 103 -8.39 -5.26 -9.81
N LEU A 104 -8.49 -6.53 -9.42
CA LEU A 104 -9.23 -7.52 -10.22
C LEU A 104 -10.72 -7.15 -10.31
N ARG A 105 -11.34 -6.75 -9.19
CA ARG A 105 -12.73 -6.29 -9.18
C ARG A 105 -12.93 -5.07 -10.08
N PHE A 106 -12.02 -4.12 -9.99
CA PHE A 106 -12.07 -2.90 -10.79
C PHE A 106 -11.95 -3.22 -12.30
N LEU A 107 -11.00 -4.07 -12.69
CA LEU A 107 -10.83 -4.50 -14.09
C LEU A 107 -12.04 -5.30 -14.61
N ASN A 108 -12.64 -6.12 -13.75
CA ASN A 108 -13.86 -6.87 -14.06
C ASN A 108 -15.03 -5.93 -14.39
N HIS A 109 -15.21 -4.86 -13.61
CA HIS A 109 -16.29 -3.90 -13.81
C HIS A 109 -16.06 -2.98 -15.02
N GLU A 110 -14.84 -2.47 -15.21
CA GLU A 110 -14.60 -1.46 -16.26
C GLU A 110 -14.34 -2.04 -17.64
N ASN A 111 -13.64 -3.17 -17.73
CA ASN A 111 -13.18 -3.69 -19.02
C ASN A 111 -14.05 -4.84 -19.55
N GLY A 112 -15.11 -5.23 -18.83
CA GLY A 112 -15.90 -6.41 -19.16
C GLY A 112 -15.07 -7.69 -19.20
N LEU A 113 -13.89 -7.68 -18.58
CA LEU A 113 -13.12 -8.90 -18.36
C LEU A 113 -13.99 -9.77 -17.48
N GLU A 114 -14.46 -10.91 -18.00
CA GLU A 114 -15.09 -11.96 -17.22
C GLU A 114 -14.04 -12.65 -16.33
N THR A 115 -13.38 -11.87 -15.48
CA THR A 115 -12.46 -12.38 -14.49
C THR A 115 -13.25 -13.27 -13.54
N ASN A 116 -12.69 -14.45 -13.27
CA ASN A 116 -13.30 -15.42 -12.39
C ASN A 116 -13.63 -14.76 -11.04
N THR A 117 -14.92 -14.58 -10.75
CA THR A 117 -15.40 -13.97 -9.50
C THR A 117 -14.91 -14.72 -8.28
N ASN A 118 -14.68 -16.03 -8.40
CA ASN A 118 -14.07 -16.86 -7.36
C ASN A 118 -12.64 -16.45 -7.06
N LEU A 119 -11.87 -16.05 -8.08
CA LEU A 119 -10.50 -15.55 -7.89
C LEU A 119 -10.51 -14.18 -7.19
N ILE A 120 -11.44 -13.29 -7.55
CA ILE A 120 -11.59 -11.99 -6.89
C ILE A 120 -11.94 -12.18 -5.41
N ASP A 121 -12.89 -13.06 -5.11
CA ASP A 121 -13.29 -13.38 -3.75
C ASP A 121 -12.19 -14.12 -2.98
N TYR A 122 -11.42 -14.97 -3.65
CA TYR A 122 -10.24 -15.62 -3.06
C TYR A 122 -9.27 -14.60 -2.46
N TYR A 123 -8.87 -13.58 -3.23
CA TYR A 123 -7.92 -12.57 -2.75
C TYR A 123 -8.47 -11.76 -1.56
N LEU A 124 -9.78 -11.45 -1.55
CA LEU A 124 -10.42 -10.78 -0.41
C LEU A 124 -10.39 -11.66 0.84
N LEU A 125 -10.77 -12.93 0.70
CA LEU A 125 -10.85 -13.87 1.83
C LEU A 125 -9.44 -14.19 2.35
N ARG A 126 -8.44 -14.36 1.48
CA ARG A 126 -7.03 -14.49 1.91
C ARG A 126 -6.57 -13.27 2.70
N ALA A 127 -6.86 -12.06 2.21
CA ALA A 127 -6.51 -10.83 2.92
C ALA A 127 -7.13 -10.79 4.32
N TYR A 128 -8.39 -11.19 4.44
CA TYR A 128 -9.11 -11.30 5.71
C TYR A 128 -8.47 -12.34 6.64
N GLU A 129 -8.19 -13.54 6.14
CA GLU A 129 -7.58 -14.64 6.89
C GLU A 129 -6.20 -14.25 7.48
N VAL A 130 -5.40 -13.47 6.75
CA VAL A 130 -4.11 -12.98 7.23
C VAL A 130 -4.21 -11.66 8.03
N GLY A 131 -5.42 -11.23 8.37
CA GLY A 131 -5.67 -10.12 9.30
C GLY A 131 -5.55 -8.72 8.70
N ASN A 132 -5.67 -8.56 7.37
CA ASN A 132 -5.74 -7.24 6.75
C ASN A 132 -7.00 -6.48 7.23
N LYS A 133 -6.81 -5.23 7.66
CA LYS A 133 -7.89 -4.41 8.26
C LYS A 133 -8.95 -3.99 7.23
N ASP A 134 -8.53 -3.61 6.03
CA ASP A 134 -9.43 -3.17 4.97
C ASP A 134 -10.30 -4.35 4.50
N ALA A 135 -9.69 -5.53 4.35
CA ALA A 135 -10.40 -6.76 4.04
C ALA A 135 -11.41 -7.15 5.14
N LYS A 136 -11.05 -6.95 6.41
CA LYS A 136 -11.96 -7.20 7.55
C LYS A 136 -13.21 -6.33 7.48
N GLU A 137 -13.08 -5.06 7.13
CA GLU A 137 -14.24 -4.18 6.95
C GLU A 137 -15.17 -4.70 5.86
N VAL A 138 -14.62 -5.01 4.68
CA VAL A 138 -15.39 -5.51 3.53
C VAL A 138 -16.04 -6.86 3.82
N VAL A 139 -15.34 -7.80 4.47
CA VAL A 139 -15.88 -9.12 4.84
C VAL A 139 -16.96 -8.99 5.91
N ASN A 140 -16.80 -8.10 6.89
CA ASN A 140 -17.83 -7.85 7.90
C ASN A 140 -19.13 -7.37 7.24
N GLU A 141 -19.04 -6.40 6.32
CA GLU A 141 -20.20 -5.89 5.60
C GLU A 141 -20.84 -6.97 4.71
N LYS A 142 -20.03 -7.72 3.97
CA LYS A 142 -20.51 -8.73 3.01
C LYS A 142 -21.17 -9.92 3.71
N TYR A 143 -20.66 -10.35 4.86
CA TYR A 143 -21.08 -11.59 5.54
C TYR A 143 -21.57 -11.38 6.97
N LEU A 144 -20.70 -10.93 7.87
CA LEU A 144 -20.95 -11.00 9.33
C LEU A 144 -22.12 -10.11 9.78
N ASN A 145 -22.21 -8.89 9.26
CA ASN A 145 -23.30 -7.96 9.56
C ASN A 145 -24.67 -8.47 9.10
N LYS A 146 -24.68 -9.46 8.21
CA LYS A 146 -25.87 -10.15 7.69
C LYS A 146 -26.13 -11.49 8.39
N GLY A 147 -25.35 -11.83 9.41
CA GLY A 147 -25.44 -13.13 10.10
C GLY A 147 -24.95 -14.31 9.27
N LEU A 148 -24.19 -14.07 8.20
CA LEU A 148 -23.68 -15.12 7.31
C LEU A 148 -22.34 -15.65 7.80
N LYS A 149 -22.09 -16.94 7.57
CA LYS A 149 -20.78 -17.55 7.76
C LYS A 149 -19.81 -17.07 6.66
N VAL A 150 -18.61 -16.68 7.06
CA VAL A 150 -17.53 -16.35 6.12
C VAL A 150 -16.95 -17.65 5.53
N PRO A 151 -16.95 -17.85 4.20
CA PRO A 151 -16.26 -18.98 3.58
C PRO A 151 -14.74 -18.82 3.69
N THR A 152 -13.98 -19.92 3.60
CA THR A 152 -12.51 -19.83 3.48
C THR A 152 -12.13 -19.44 2.06
N SER A 153 -10.96 -18.85 1.89
CA SER A 153 -10.42 -18.53 0.57
C SER A 153 -10.36 -19.76 -0.34
N GLU A 154 -9.89 -20.90 0.17
CA GLU A 154 -9.75 -22.11 -0.64
C GLU A 154 -11.11 -22.64 -1.10
N SER A 155 -12.14 -22.57 -0.25
CA SER A 155 -13.48 -23.08 -0.56
C SER A 155 -14.19 -22.35 -1.71
N VAL A 156 -13.70 -21.16 -2.10
CA VAL A 156 -14.26 -20.44 -3.26
C VAL A 156 -13.58 -20.84 -4.57
N LEU A 157 -12.35 -21.37 -4.55
CA LEU A 157 -11.66 -21.82 -5.76
C LEU A 157 -12.10 -23.20 -6.26
N GLU A 158 -12.69 -24.02 -5.39
CA GLU A 158 -13.13 -25.40 -5.69
C GLU A 158 -14.52 -25.48 -6.37
N LYS A 159 -15.13 -24.35 -6.71
CA LYS A 159 -16.46 -24.24 -7.34
C LYS A 159 -16.35 -23.88 -8.81
#